data_AF-A0AAJ3CVZ7-F1
#
_entry.id   AF-A0AAJ3CVZ7-F1
#
_cell.length_a   1.000
_cell.length_b   1.000
_cell.length_c   1.000
_cell.angle_alpha   90.00
_cell.angle_beta   90.00
_cell.angle_gamma   90.00
#
_symmetry.space_group_name_H-M   'P 1'
#
loop_
_entity.id
_entity.type
_entity.pdbx_description
1 polymer ?
#
loop_
_entity_poly.entity_id
_entity_poly.type
_entity_poly.pdbx_seq_one_letter_code
_entity_poly.pdbx_strand_id
1 'polypeptide(L)'
;MSRSIAAAGRYKFGECGYVVDGAILNDGTRLKNIRIYRQRSHRLYDLVDPRTNIIYRKVQITTKDNKGYLLNYNKTNDQLLSEINKNCFFVRGYSEEPQETDTGFVYKFMLHKTILGSSQTLYHMYTPECGIIDRDIDNILISPVFVGNDSISGKLFNTGSEIDTNGMAITIVLPDGTEYFTTQFVNDAFTIPVDVITQSGKGTATLTSPYYNTKVVEFDVLESGEDIDFVTSVLLSQFEPVSEGVFSAVVPFDVHDRGQYLALQAYSGDLYQVGVDLSVDAEGNITVYQTDNLPVSLSIIGKTLHTTPFHKEYTLSEWVLGEDSMYSISVPVTEHGKALPQVQLYSSDNHVVHSEIQVDEDDNVILKVVEPLDCSVVIVGYNA
;
A
#
# COMPACT_ATOMS: atom_id res chain seq x y z
N MET A 1 7.01 -36.46 -35.19
CA MET A 1 7.08 -35.59 -33.99
C MET A 1 8.27 -34.65 -34.15
N SER A 2 8.06 -33.34 -34.26
CA SER A 2 9.15 -32.37 -34.40
C SER A 2 9.99 -32.35 -33.11
N ARG A 3 11.27 -32.69 -33.22
CA ARG A 3 12.25 -32.54 -32.11
C ARG A 3 12.26 -31.08 -31.68
N SER A 4 12.22 -30.83 -30.38
CA SER A 4 12.32 -29.46 -29.85
C SER A 4 13.70 -28.90 -30.10
N ILE A 5 13.75 -27.61 -30.43
CA ILE A 5 14.99 -26.90 -30.76
C ILE A 5 15.79 -26.64 -29.46
N ALA A 6 15.09 -26.35 -28.35
CA ALA A 6 15.66 -26.22 -27.02
C ALA A 6 14.66 -26.76 -25.95
N ALA A 7 15.17 -27.33 -24.87
CA ALA A 7 14.41 -28.01 -23.83
C ALA A 7 14.52 -27.30 -22.47
N ALA A 8 13.55 -27.57 -21.57
CA ALA A 8 13.52 -27.07 -20.21
C ALA A 8 14.79 -27.40 -19.43
N GLY A 9 15.26 -26.47 -18.59
CA GLY A 9 16.46 -26.63 -17.75
C GLY A 9 17.78 -26.31 -18.47
N ARG A 10 17.73 -25.86 -19.73
CA ARG A 10 18.89 -25.29 -20.42
C ARG A 10 18.76 -23.79 -20.43
N TYR A 11 19.53 -23.09 -19.59
CA TYR A 11 19.66 -21.63 -19.65
C TYR A 11 19.86 -21.19 -21.12
N LYS A 12 19.08 -20.28 -21.73
CA LYS A 12 18.12 -19.28 -21.20
C LYS A 12 16.62 -19.73 -21.18
N PHE A 13 16.31 -21.03 -21.21
CA PHE A 13 14.95 -21.61 -21.17
C PHE A 13 14.73 -22.47 -19.90
N GLY A 14 13.82 -22.05 -19.01
CA GLY A 14 13.58 -22.69 -17.70
C GLY A 14 12.83 -21.78 -16.73
N GLU A 15 12.79 -22.14 -15.44
CA GLU A 15 12.21 -21.31 -14.36
C GLU A 15 12.84 -19.91 -14.28
N CYS A 16 14.13 -19.81 -14.62
CA CYS A 16 14.87 -18.55 -14.77
C CYS A 16 15.07 -18.13 -16.24
N GLY A 17 14.19 -18.57 -17.14
CA GLY A 17 14.31 -18.26 -18.57
C GLY A 17 13.79 -16.88 -18.95
N TYR A 18 13.79 -16.58 -20.25
CA TYR A 18 13.22 -15.32 -20.78
C TYR A 18 11.79 -15.08 -20.29
N VAL A 19 11.57 -13.86 -19.77
CA VAL A 19 10.27 -13.37 -19.33
C VAL A 19 9.40 -13.07 -20.54
N VAL A 20 8.15 -13.54 -20.49
CA VAL A 20 7.10 -13.16 -21.43
C VAL A 20 6.38 -11.94 -20.87
N ASP A 21 6.54 -10.79 -21.53
CA ASP A 21 5.92 -9.51 -21.16
C ASP A 21 4.38 -9.54 -21.23
N GLY A 22 3.84 -10.39 -22.11
CA GLY A 22 2.40 -10.61 -22.20
C GLY A 22 2.05 -11.76 -23.15
N ALA A 23 1.01 -12.51 -22.81
CA ALA A 23 0.44 -13.58 -23.61
C ALA A 23 -1.09 -13.58 -23.58
N ILE A 24 -1.70 -13.98 -24.69
CA ILE A 24 -3.11 -14.35 -24.78
C ILE A 24 -3.19 -15.82 -25.18
N LEU A 25 -3.79 -16.64 -24.33
CA LEU A 25 -4.04 -18.05 -24.59
C LEU A 25 -5.18 -18.24 -25.61
N ASN A 26 -5.38 -19.48 -26.07
CA ASN A 26 -6.38 -19.78 -27.09
C ASN A 26 -7.83 -19.55 -26.61
N ASP A 27 -8.09 -19.77 -25.32
CA ASP A 27 -9.36 -19.47 -24.66
C ASP A 27 -9.62 -17.95 -24.48
N GLY A 28 -8.57 -17.12 -24.64
CA GLY A 28 -8.61 -15.67 -24.43
C GLY A 28 -8.07 -15.24 -23.07
N THR A 29 -7.63 -16.18 -22.23
CA THR A 29 -6.98 -15.88 -20.95
C THR A 29 -5.72 -15.04 -21.20
N ARG A 30 -5.62 -13.91 -20.52
CA ARG A 30 -4.46 -13.01 -20.59
C ARG A 30 -3.51 -13.35 -19.47
N LEU A 31 -2.24 -13.48 -19.80
CA LEU A 31 -1.19 -13.81 -18.86
C LEU A 31 -0.04 -12.82 -18.99
N LYS A 32 0.58 -12.50 -17.87
CA LYS A 32 1.84 -11.76 -17.78
C LYS A 32 2.81 -12.57 -16.92
N ASN A 33 4.10 -12.23 -16.99
CA ASN A 33 5.12 -12.83 -16.13
C ASN A 33 5.22 -14.36 -16.24
N ILE A 34 4.99 -14.88 -17.43
CA ILE A 34 5.15 -16.30 -17.75
C ILE A 34 6.59 -16.51 -18.25
N ARG A 35 7.15 -17.72 -18.09
CA ARG A 35 8.50 -18.05 -18.58
C ARG A 35 8.42 -18.92 -19.82
N ILE A 36 9.38 -18.76 -20.73
CA ILE A 36 9.53 -19.71 -21.83
C ILE A 36 10.09 -21.02 -21.27
N TYR A 37 9.25 -22.05 -21.23
CA TYR A 37 9.60 -23.38 -20.75
C TYR A 37 10.35 -24.21 -21.80
N ARG A 38 9.87 -24.17 -23.05
CA ARG A 38 10.40 -25.02 -24.12
C ARG A 38 10.18 -24.41 -25.49
N GLN A 39 11.19 -24.45 -26.35
CA GLN A 39 11.07 -24.04 -27.75
C GLN A 39 10.67 -25.24 -28.63
N ARG A 40 9.47 -25.20 -29.22
CA ARG A 40 8.98 -26.25 -30.14
C ARG A 40 9.38 -26.00 -31.58
N SER A 41 9.37 -24.74 -32.01
CA SER A 41 9.82 -24.30 -33.33
C SER A 41 10.42 -22.89 -33.23
N HIS A 42 10.79 -22.29 -34.37
CA HIS A 42 11.28 -20.90 -34.37
C HIS A 42 10.24 -19.89 -33.89
N ARG A 43 8.95 -20.22 -33.86
CA ARG A 43 7.88 -19.29 -33.43
C ARG A 43 6.90 -19.89 -32.43
N LEU A 44 6.98 -21.19 -32.14
CA LEU A 44 6.08 -21.87 -31.20
C LEU A 44 6.84 -22.32 -29.96
N TYR A 45 6.25 -22.02 -28.81
CA TYR A 45 6.84 -22.24 -27.50
C TYR A 45 5.83 -22.89 -26.56
N ASP A 46 6.34 -23.59 -25.55
CA ASP A 46 5.58 -23.86 -24.33
C ASP A 46 6.00 -22.83 -23.31
N LEU A 47 5.02 -22.31 -22.59
CA LEU A 47 5.18 -21.34 -21.53
C LEU A 47 4.87 -22.02 -20.19
N VAL A 48 5.54 -21.61 -19.12
CA VAL A 48 5.27 -22.10 -17.75
C VAL A 48 4.96 -20.91 -16.85
N ASP A 49 3.87 -21.02 -16.12
CA ASP A 49 3.61 -20.13 -15.00
C ASP A 49 4.48 -20.58 -13.81
N PRO A 50 5.44 -19.75 -13.37
CA PRO A 50 6.34 -20.13 -12.27
C PRO A 50 5.63 -20.24 -10.92
N ARG A 51 4.43 -19.64 -10.74
CA ARG A 51 3.68 -19.70 -9.49
C ARG A 51 2.89 -21.00 -9.36
N THR A 52 2.20 -21.37 -10.43
CA THR A 52 1.28 -22.53 -10.44
C THR A 52 1.91 -23.79 -11.03
N ASN A 53 3.09 -23.67 -11.65
CA ASN A 53 3.74 -24.72 -12.44
C ASN A 53 2.88 -25.26 -13.61
N ILE A 54 1.84 -24.53 -14.02
CA ILE A 54 1.02 -24.88 -15.16
C ILE A 54 1.79 -24.61 -16.46
N ILE A 55 1.79 -25.58 -17.37
CA ILE A 55 2.46 -25.48 -18.67
C ILE A 55 1.44 -25.24 -19.78
N TYR A 56 1.49 -24.04 -20.37
CA TYR A 56 0.70 -23.67 -21.54
C TYR A 56 1.44 -24.05 -22.81
N ARG A 57 0.88 -24.97 -23.59
CA ARG A 57 1.57 -25.57 -24.73
C ARG A 57 1.25 -24.86 -26.05
N LYS A 58 2.24 -24.77 -26.94
CA LYS A 58 2.10 -24.30 -28.33
C LYS A 58 1.54 -22.86 -28.47
N VAL A 59 2.05 -21.94 -27.67
CA VAL A 59 1.78 -20.50 -27.79
C VAL A 59 2.77 -19.87 -28.78
N GLN A 60 2.32 -18.94 -29.62
CA GLN A 60 3.12 -18.37 -30.71
C GLN A 60 3.74 -17.02 -30.34
N ILE A 61 5.03 -16.81 -30.59
CA ILE A 61 5.64 -15.48 -30.42
C ILE A 61 5.20 -14.54 -31.54
N THR A 62 4.84 -13.30 -31.19
CA THR A 62 4.45 -12.25 -32.12
C THR A 62 5.25 -10.96 -31.91
N THR A 63 5.50 -10.26 -33.01
CA THR A 63 6.01 -8.88 -33.04
C THR A 63 4.99 -7.94 -33.68
N LYS A 64 3.76 -8.43 -33.90
CA LYS A 64 2.71 -7.76 -34.64
C LYS A 64 1.40 -7.73 -33.86
N ASP A 65 0.65 -6.65 -34.06
CA ASP A 65 -0.72 -6.52 -33.59
C ASP A 65 -1.70 -7.36 -34.43
N ASN A 66 -2.98 -7.31 -34.05
CA ASN A 66 -4.10 -7.98 -34.67
C ASN A 66 -4.46 -7.43 -36.07
N LYS A 67 -3.91 -6.27 -36.43
CA LYS A 67 -4.01 -5.66 -37.77
C LYS A 67 -2.80 -5.97 -38.66
N GLY A 68 -1.77 -6.62 -38.12
CA GLY A 68 -0.56 -7.02 -38.82
C GLY A 68 0.56 -5.98 -38.86
N TYR A 69 0.40 -4.85 -38.15
CA TYR A 69 1.44 -3.84 -37.95
C TYR A 69 2.42 -4.28 -36.87
N LEU A 70 3.65 -3.76 -36.91
CA LEU A 70 4.61 -4.01 -35.83
C LEU A 70 4.10 -3.41 -34.52
N LEU A 71 4.30 -4.14 -33.42
CA LEU A 71 3.98 -3.66 -32.09
C LEU A 71 4.80 -2.40 -31.78
N ASN A 72 4.16 -1.41 -31.16
CA ASN A 72 4.80 -0.17 -30.76
C ASN A 72 5.51 -0.36 -29.42
N TYR A 73 6.84 -0.22 -29.42
CA TYR A 73 7.67 -0.45 -28.23
C TYR A 73 7.37 0.52 -27.09
N ASN A 74 6.83 1.70 -27.39
CA ASN A 74 6.51 2.73 -26.41
C ASN A 74 5.16 2.53 -25.70
N LYS A 75 4.35 1.55 -26.13
CA LYS A 75 3.08 1.22 -25.45
C LYS A 75 3.33 0.38 -24.20
N THR A 76 2.41 0.41 -23.25
CA THR A 76 2.45 -0.45 -22.07
C THR A 76 2.12 -1.91 -22.42
N ASN A 77 2.50 -2.86 -21.56
CA ASN A 77 2.19 -4.29 -21.80
C ASN A 77 0.68 -4.55 -21.85
N ASP A 78 -0.14 -3.81 -21.09
CA ASP A 78 -1.62 -3.92 -21.14
C ASP A 78 -2.21 -3.41 -22.45
N GLN A 79 -1.73 -2.28 -22.94
CA GLN A 79 -2.12 -1.75 -24.25
C GLN A 79 -1.79 -2.77 -25.34
N LEU A 80 -0.59 -3.35 -25.31
CA LEU A 80 -0.15 -4.37 -26.27
C LEU A 80 -0.94 -5.67 -26.16
N LEU A 81 -1.28 -6.11 -24.95
CA LEU A 81 -2.15 -7.27 -24.74
C LEU A 81 -3.52 -7.08 -25.38
N SER A 82 -4.08 -5.87 -25.36
CA SER A 82 -5.34 -5.59 -26.06
C SER A 82 -5.24 -5.63 -27.59
N GLU A 83 -4.02 -5.63 -28.14
CA GLU A 83 -3.74 -5.48 -29.56
C GLU A 83 -3.24 -6.77 -30.22
N ILE A 84 -2.76 -7.78 -29.48
CA ILE A 84 -2.27 -9.02 -30.07
C ILE A 84 -3.38 -10.06 -30.33
N ASN A 85 -3.12 -11.00 -31.25
CA ASN A 85 -4.02 -12.11 -31.53
C ASN A 85 -4.07 -13.13 -30.39
N LYS A 86 -5.15 -13.92 -30.31
CA LYS A 86 -5.24 -15.09 -29.41
C LYS A 86 -4.15 -16.12 -29.73
N ASN A 87 -3.81 -16.92 -28.73
CA ASN A 87 -2.74 -17.92 -28.76
C ASN A 87 -1.36 -17.33 -29.12
N CYS A 88 -1.11 -16.06 -28.80
CA CYS A 88 0.15 -15.38 -29.05
C CYS A 88 0.75 -14.79 -27.77
N PHE A 89 2.06 -14.54 -27.79
CA PHE A 89 2.78 -13.81 -26.74
C PHE A 89 3.84 -12.91 -27.35
N PHE A 90 4.30 -11.91 -26.61
CA PHE A 90 5.41 -11.04 -27.01
C PHE A 90 6.49 -10.96 -25.93
N VAL A 91 7.70 -10.63 -26.37
CA VAL A 91 8.86 -10.42 -25.51
C VAL A 91 9.58 -9.16 -25.99
N ARG A 92 9.94 -8.26 -25.09
CA ARG A 92 10.82 -7.12 -25.35
C ARG A 92 12.27 -7.58 -25.27
N GLY A 93 13.02 -7.27 -26.31
CA GLY A 93 14.46 -7.44 -26.35
C GLY A 93 15.15 -6.09 -26.24
N TYR A 94 16.22 -6.05 -25.47
CA TYR A 94 17.20 -4.97 -25.42
C TYR A 94 18.58 -5.56 -25.12
N SER A 95 19.63 -4.86 -25.55
CA SER A 95 21.02 -5.30 -25.34
C SER A 95 21.44 -5.20 -23.87
N GLU A 96 22.30 -6.12 -23.42
CA GLU A 96 22.99 -6.02 -22.12
C GLU A 96 24.06 -4.92 -22.12
N GLU A 97 24.53 -4.52 -23.30
CA GLU A 97 25.64 -3.56 -23.40
C GLU A 97 25.13 -2.12 -23.34
N PRO A 98 25.63 -1.28 -22.40
CA PRO A 98 25.17 0.11 -22.21
C PRO A 98 25.33 1.03 -23.44
N GLN A 99 26.09 0.60 -24.44
CA GLN A 99 26.39 1.36 -25.65
C GLN A 99 25.45 1.02 -26.82
N GLU A 100 24.62 -0.01 -26.69
CA GLU A 100 23.68 -0.45 -27.73
C GLU A 100 22.25 -0.05 -27.37
N THR A 101 21.68 0.89 -28.13
CA THR A 101 20.27 1.32 -27.97
C THR A 101 19.28 0.41 -28.73
N ASP A 102 19.73 -0.76 -29.18
CA ASP A 102 18.89 -1.66 -29.98
C ASP A 102 17.81 -2.29 -29.10
N THR A 103 16.60 -1.77 -29.27
CA THR A 103 15.38 -2.20 -28.56
C THR A 103 14.33 -2.65 -29.57
N GLY A 104 13.55 -3.66 -29.21
CA GLY A 104 12.44 -4.10 -30.06
C GLY A 104 11.77 -5.37 -29.56
N PHE A 105 10.72 -5.81 -30.25
CA PHE A 105 10.06 -7.07 -29.93
C PHE A 105 10.80 -8.26 -30.53
N VAL A 106 10.99 -9.31 -29.74
CA VAL A 106 11.68 -10.53 -30.16
C VAL A 106 10.83 -11.29 -31.18
N TYR A 107 11.41 -11.56 -32.34
CA TYR A 107 10.81 -12.38 -33.40
C TYR A 107 11.09 -13.87 -33.21
N LYS A 108 12.33 -14.22 -32.82
CA LYS A 108 12.72 -15.59 -32.48
C LYS A 108 14.02 -15.64 -31.68
N PHE A 109 14.13 -16.67 -30.86
CA PHE A 109 15.35 -17.04 -30.15
C PHE A 109 16.18 -18.07 -30.96
N MET A 110 17.49 -17.85 -31.01
CA MET A 110 18.49 -18.83 -31.46
C MET A 110 19.48 -19.11 -30.33
N LEU A 111 20.32 -20.13 -30.52
CA LEU A 111 21.26 -20.59 -29.49
C LEU A 111 22.23 -19.52 -28.97
N HIS A 112 22.68 -18.60 -29.83
CA HIS A 112 23.70 -17.59 -29.52
C HIS A 112 23.28 -16.16 -29.86
N LYS A 113 22.01 -15.96 -30.24
CA LYS A 113 21.49 -14.66 -30.65
C LYS A 113 19.98 -14.62 -30.62
N THR A 114 19.44 -13.43 -30.50
CA THR A 114 18.02 -13.13 -30.63
C THR A 114 17.80 -12.26 -31.85
N ILE A 115 16.74 -12.54 -32.61
CA ILE A 115 16.36 -11.71 -33.77
C ILE A 115 15.12 -10.90 -33.39
N LEU A 116 15.17 -9.60 -33.62
CA LEU A 116 14.07 -8.66 -33.40
C LEU A 116 13.13 -8.59 -34.60
N GLY A 117 11.91 -8.09 -34.40
CA GLY A 117 10.93 -7.85 -35.47
C GLY A 117 11.41 -6.86 -36.53
N SER A 118 12.35 -5.97 -36.18
CA SER A 118 13.05 -5.05 -37.09
C SER A 118 14.10 -5.75 -37.97
N SER A 119 14.33 -7.06 -37.79
CA SER A 119 15.44 -7.84 -38.35
C SER A 119 16.83 -7.53 -37.77
N GLN A 120 16.94 -6.65 -36.79
CA GLN A 120 18.16 -6.48 -36.01
C GLN A 120 18.47 -7.74 -35.18
N THR A 121 19.75 -7.95 -34.89
CA THR A 121 20.25 -9.10 -34.15
C THR A 121 20.85 -8.64 -32.83
N LEU A 122 20.35 -9.15 -31.72
CA LEU A 122 20.95 -9.00 -30.40
C LEU A 122 21.79 -10.24 -30.10
N TYR A 123 23.11 -10.07 -29.97
CA TYR A 123 24.03 -11.15 -29.59
C TYR A 123 23.98 -11.40 -28.08
N HIS A 124 23.88 -10.32 -27.30
CA HIS A 124 23.80 -10.33 -25.84
C HIS A 124 22.49 -9.67 -25.40
N MET A 125 21.37 -10.40 -25.53
CA MET A 125 20.09 -9.90 -25.03
C MET A 125 20.00 -10.10 -23.51
N TYR A 126 19.59 -9.04 -22.82
CA TYR A 126 19.41 -9.06 -21.37
C TYR A 126 18.50 -10.21 -20.96
N THR A 127 19.03 -11.07 -20.10
CA THR A 127 18.25 -12.05 -19.37
C THR A 127 17.98 -11.51 -17.98
N PRO A 128 16.71 -11.25 -17.62
CA PRO A 128 16.36 -10.91 -16.26
C PRO A 128 16.90 -11.99 -15.31
N GLU A 129 17.57 -11.56 -14.24
CA GLU A 129 18.05 -12.46 -13.18
C GLU A 129 16.86 -13.22 -12.56
N CYS A 130 17.11 -14.38 -11.95
CA CYS A 130 16.10 -15.18 -11.25
C CYS A 130 15.48 -14.36 -10.09
N GLY A 131 14.53 -13.48 -10.38
CA GLY A 131 14.01 -12.56 -9.37
C GLY A 131 13.44 -11.27 -9.95
N ILE A 132 12.45 -11.35 -10.83
CA ILE A 132 11.37 -10.35 -10.83
C ILE A 132 10.07 -11.13 -10.75
N ILE A 133 9.65 -11.36 -9.51
CA ILE A 133 8.25 -11.60 -9.22
C ILE A 133 7.59 -10.25 -9.52
N ASP A 134 6.67 -10.17 -10.50
CA ASP A 134 5.67 -9.09 -10.49
C ASP A 134 5.03 -9.14 -9.09
N ARG A 135 5.44 -8.25 -8.20
CA ARG A 135 4.80 -8.10 -6.91
C ARG A 135 3.60 -7.21 -7.13
N ASP A 136 2.46 -7.57 -6.54
CA ASP A 136 1.37 -6.62 -6.44
C ASP A 136 1.74 -5.65 -5.30
N ILE A 137 1.41 -4.38 -5.48
CA ILE A 137 1.30 -3.48 -4.34
C ILE A 137 -0.04 -3.80 -3.68
N ASP A 138 0.01 -4.17 -2.40
CA ASP A 138 -1.17 -4.59 -1.65
C ASP A 138 -2.22 -3.48 -1.66
N ASN A 139 -1.81 -2.24 -1.40
CA ASN A 139 -2.72 -1.10 -1.43
C ASN A 139 -2.05 0.25 -1.70
N ILE A 140 -2.86 1.22 -2.09
CA ILE A 140 -2.52 2.64 -2.10
C ILE A 140 -3.46 3.29 -1.09
N LEU A 141 -2.90 3.87 -0.03
CA LEU A 141 -3.66 4.61 0.97
C LEU A 141 -3.60 6.09 0.58
N ILE A 142 -4.75 6.65 0.19
CA ILE A 142 -4.88 8.08 -0.08
C ILE A 142 -5.25 8.75 1.24
N SER A 143 -4.48 9.76 1.63
CA SER A 143 -4.86 10.62 2.75
C SER A 143 -6.17 11.32 2.41
N PRO A 144 -7.01 11.65 3.40
CA PRO A 144 -8.23 12.41 3.17
C PRO A 144 -8.08 13.59 2.21
N VAL A 145 -8.97 13.68 1.23
CA VAL A 145 -8.98 14.75 0.23
C VAL A 145 -10.28 15.53 0.33
N PHE A 146 -10.17 16.86 0.37
CA PHE A 146 -11.29 17.77 0.50
C PHE A 146 -11.28 18.83 -0.59
N VAL A 147 -12.47 19.35 -0.89
CA VAL A 147 -12.61 20.63 -1.60
C VAL A 147 -11.86 21.71 -0.82
N GLY A 148 -10.97 22.42 -1.49
CA GLY A 148 -10.08 23.42 -0.92
C GLY A 148 -8.64 22.98 -0.71
N ASN A 149 -8.33 21.67 -0.76
CA ASN A 149 -6.93 21.23 -0.72
C ASN A 149 -6.16 21.69 -1.98
N ASP A 150 -4.87 21.96 -1.81
CA ASP A 150 -3.89 22.32 -2.86
C ASP A 150 -2.79 21.26 -3.01
N SER A 151 -2.93 20.14 -2.32
CA SER A 151 -2.06 18.97 -2.43
C SER A 151 -2.82 17.70 -2.09
N ILE A 152 -2.35 16.58 -2.66
CA ILE A 152 -2.86 15.24 -2.36
C ILE A 152 -1.66 14.39 -1.94
N SER A 153 -1.80 13.74 -0.78
CA SER A 153 -0.79 12.84 -0.25
C SER A 153 -1.34 11.43 -0.10
N GLY A 154 -0.41 10.47 0.01
CA GLY A 154 -0.76 9.09 0.26
C GLY A 154 0.48 8.23 0.43
N LYS A 155 0.27 6.94 0.69
CA LYS A 155 1.33 5.97 0.94
C LYS A 155 1.07 4.65 0.24
N LEU A 156 2.11 4.05 -0.30
CA LEU A 156 2.08 2.70 -0.83
C LEU A 156 2.20 1.69 0.31
N PHE A 157 1.44 0.60 0.24
CA PHE A 157 1.43 -0.45 1.25
C PHE A 157 1.73 -1.81 0.62
N ASN A 158 2.62 -2.57 1.27
CA ASN A 158 2.98 -3.93 0.88
C ASN A 158 3.38 -4.76 2.11
N THR A 159 2.73 -5.91 2.31
CA THR A 159 2.90 -6.76 3.48
C THR A 159 4.18 -7.60 3.36
N GLY A 160 5.14 -7.33 4.22
CA GLY A 160 6.33 -8.16 4.46
C GLY A 160 7.51 -7.88 3.53
N SER A 161 7.55 -6.74 2.83
CA SER A 161 8.75 -6.32 2.09
C SER A 161 8.77 -4.82 1.77
N GLU A 162 9.97 -4.24 1.74
CA GLU A 162 10.22 -2.90 1.20
C GLU A 162 9.76 -2.76 -0.26
N ILE A 163 9.32 -1.56 -0.62
CA ILE A 163 8.84 -1.23 -1.97
C ILE A 163 9.98 -0.56 -2.74
N ASP A 164 10.34 -1.11 -3.90
CA ASP A 164 11.27 -0.44 -4.82
C ASP A 164 10.51 0.60 -5.64
N THR A 165 10.62 1.87 -5.23
CA THR A 165 9.93 2.99 -5.87
C THR A 165 10.64 3.50 -7.14
N ASN A 166 11.75 2.88 -7.56
CA ASN A 166 12.51 3.36 -8.71
C ASN A 166 11.71 3.24 -10.01
N GLY A 167 11.57 4.35 -10.73
CA GLY A 167 10.78 4.42 -11.96
C GLY A 167 9.27 4.30 -11.78
N MET A 168 8.76 4.35 -10.53
CA MET A 168 7.32 4.39 -10.27
C MET A 168 6.73 5.77 -10.62
N ALA A 169 5.46 5.76 -10.99
CA ALA A 169 4.66 6.96 -11.14
C ALA A 169 3.25 6.72 -10.59
N ILE A 170 2.76 7.66 -9.78
CA ILE A 170 1.37 7.69 -9.35
C ILE A 170 0.64 8.84 -10.06
N THR A 171 -0.51 8.52 -10.63
CA THR A 171 -1.40 9.45 -11.31
C THR A 171 -2.71 9.54 -10.53
N ILE A 172 -3.12 10.75 -10.18
CA ILE A 172 -4.39 11.05 -9.52
C ILE A 172 -5.31 11.71 -10.53
N VAL A 173 -6.55 11.21 -10.62
CA VAL A 173 -7.64 11.82 -11.39
C VAL A 173 -8.69 12.32 -10.41
N LEU A 174 -8.97 13.61 -10.42
CA LEU A 174 -9.98 14.26 -9.58
C LEU A 174 -11.41 14.06 -10.14
N PRO A 175 -12.47 14.35 -9.35
CA PRO A 175 -13.86 14.20 -9.79
C PRO A 175 -14.24 15.02 -11.02
N ASP A 176 -13.55 16.13 -11.26
CA ASP A 176 -13.71 16.99 -12.44
C ASP A 176 -12.98 16.43 -13.69
N GLY A 177 -12.25 15.32 -13.54
CA GLY A 177 -11.45 14.68 -14.57
C GLY A 177 -10.04 15.25 -14.74
N THR A 178 -9.64 16.21 -13.89
CA THR A 178 -8.29 16.78 -13.93
C THR A 178 -7.26 15.75 -13.45
N GLU A 179 -6.17 15.60 -14.19
CA GLU A 179 -5.11 14.62 -13.92
C GLU A 179 -3.84 15.30 -13.38
N TYR A 180 -3.30 14.74 -12.30
CA TYR A 180 -2.00 15.11 -11.74
C TYR A 180 -1.14 13.87 -11.56
N PHE A 181 0.18 14.01 -11.58
CA PHE A 181 1.07 12.87 -11.35
C PHE A 181 2.36 13.27 -10.63
N THR A 182 2.98 12.29 -9.98
CA THR A 182 4.35 12.42 -9.45
C THR A 182 5.13 11.13 -9.64
N THR A 183 6.44 11.27 -9.71
CA THR A 183 7.42 10.17 -9.65
C THR A 183 8.28 10.25 -8.39
N GLN A 184 7.99 11.20 -7.49
CA GLN A 184 8.73 11.41 -6.25
C GLN A 184 8.06 10.63 -5.13
N PHE A 185 8.83 9.71 -4.53
CA PHE A 185 8.44 8.93 -3.37
C PHE A 185 9.51 9.06 -2.30
N VAL A 186 9.09 9.26 -1.05
CA VAL A 186 9.96 9.32 0.13
C VAL A 186 9.38 8.37 1.16
N ASN A 187 10.12 7.32 1.54
CA ASN A 187 9.66 6.29 2.48
C ASN A 187 8.28 5.71 2.09
N ASP A 188 8.12 5.34 0.82
CA ASP A 188 6.88 4.82 0.21
C ASP A 188 5.69 5.79 0.20
N ALA A 189 5.86 7.02 0.69
CA ALA A 189 4.87 8.08 0.65
C ALA A 189 5.09 8.98 -0.57
N PHE A 190 4.01 9.60 -1.03
CA PHE A 190 4.03 10.58 -2.11
C PHE A 190 3.21 11.80 -1.74
N THR A 191 3.54 12.93 -2.36
CA THR A 191 2.77 14.16 -2.29
C THR A 191 2.76 14.82 -3.65
N ILE A 192 1.58 15.21 -4.11
CA ILE A 192 1.35 15.84 -5.40
C ILE A 192 0.77 17.22 -5.15
N PRO A 193 1.48 18.29 -5.50
CA PRO A 193 0.89 19.62 -5.58
C PRO A 193 -0.20 19.62 -6.65
N VAL A 194 -1.39 20.13 -6.32
CA VAL A 194 -2.53 20.23 -7.25
C VAL A 194 -3.07 21.67 -7.25
N ASP A 195 -3.87 22.02 -8.25
CA ASP A 195 -4.66 23.25 -8.13
C ASP A 195 -5.72 23.05 -7.04
N VAL A 196 -6.18 24.15 -6.44
CA VAL A 196 -7.20 24.10 -5.37
C VAL A 196 -8.40 23.28 -5.85
N ILE A 197 -8.67 22.18 -5.17
CA ILE A 197 -9.76 21.26 -5.52
C ILE A 197 -11.10 21.96 -5.33
N THR A 198 -11.96 21.96 -6.35
CA THR A 198 -13.22 22.73 -6.34
C THR A 198 -14.49 21.88 -6.33
N GLN A 199 -14.37 20.56 -6.48
CA GLN A 199 -15.51 19.67 -6.66
C GLN A 199 -15.33 18.39 -5.81
N SER A 200 -16.38 18.03 -5.06
CA SER A 200 -16.49 16.76 -4.35
C SER A 200 -16.90 15.61 -5.29
N GLY A 201 -16.66 14.37 -4.86
CA GLY A 201 -17.02 13.16 -5.60
C GLY A 201 -15.92 12.10 -5.56
N LYS A 202 -15.96 11.16 -6.51
CA LYS A 202 -14.97 10.08 -6.59
C LYS A 202 -13.76 10.49 -7.41
N GLY A 203 -12.58 10.32 -6.84
CA GLY A 203 -11.30 10.36 -7.54
C GLY A 203 -10.72 8.96 -7.75
N THR A 204 -9.68 8.85 -8.58
CA THR A 204 -8.94 7.60 -8.79
C THR A 204 -7.44 7.82 -8.68
N ALA A 205 -6.74 6.87 -8.07
CA ALA A 205 -5.28 6.84 -8.01
C ALA A 205 -4.76 5.61 -8.75
N THR A 206 -3.91 5.84 -9.75
CA THR A 206 -3.29 4.80 -10.58
C THR A 206 -1.79 4.80 -10.36
N LEU A 207 -1.26 3.71 -9.81
CA LEU A 207 0.17 3.46 -9.69
C LEU A 207 0.66 2.63 -10.88
N THR A 208 1.75 3.08 -11.50
CA THR A 208 2.47 2.34 -12.55
C THR A 208 3.92 2.16 -12.15
N SER A 209 4.49 1.00 -12.52
CA SER A 209 5.86 0.62 -12.15
C SER A 209 6.47 -0.29 -13.22
N PRO A 210 7.81 -0.26 -13.39
CA PRO A 210 8.52 -1.29 -14.16
C PRO A 210 8.61 -2.64 -13.43
N TYR A 211 8.41 -2.69 -12.11
CA TYR A 211 8.63 -3.88 -11.27
C TYR A 211 7.33 -4.47 -10.66
N TYR A 212 6.27 -3.68 -10.58
CA TYR A 212 4.98 -4.07 -9.97
C TYR A 212 3.84 -3.93 -10.97
N ASN A 213 2.76 -4.70 -10.76
CA ASN A 213 1.54 -4.53 -11.57
C ASN A 213 0.91 -3.15 -11.34
N THR A 214 0.22 -2.66 -12.37
CA THR A 214 -0.60 -1.46 -12.24
C THR A 214 -1.66 -1.67 -11.16
N LYS A 215 -1.71 -0.76 -10.19
CA LYS A 215 -2.71 -0.74 -9.13
C LYS A 215 -3.59 0.48 -9.30
N VAL A 216 -4.90 0.29 -9.17
CA VAL A 216 -5.88 1.37 -9.20
C VAL A 216 -6.70 1.29 -7.92
N VAL A 217 -6.87 2.43 -7.24
CA VAL A 217 -7.79 2.58 -6.12
C VAL A 217 -8.70 3.79 -6.36
N GLU A 218 -9.93 3.70 -5.88
CA GLU A 218 -10.84 4.85 -5.83
C GLU A 218 -10.75 5.50 -4.45
N PHE A 219 -10.89 6.82 -4.40
CA PHE A 219 -10.96 7.58 -3.16
C PHE A 219 -12.05 8.65 -3.25
N ASP A 220 -12.49 9.15 -2.10
CA ASP A 220 -13.48 10.23 -2.04
C ASP A 220 -12.79 11.57 -1.88
N VAL A 221 -13.25 12.55 -2.66
CA VAL A 221 -13.04 13.98 -2.44
C VAL A 221 -14.29 14.51 -1.77
N LEU A 222 -14.12 15.00 -0.56
CA LEU A 222 -15.22 15.34 0.34
C LEU A 222 -15.45 16.85 0.32
N GLU A 223 -16.67 17.31 0.61
CA GLU A 223 -16.93 18.75 0.66
C GLU A 223 -16.07 19.41 1.74
N SER A 224 -15.73 20.68 1.53
CA SER A 224 -14.95 21.44 2.52
C SER A 224 -15.74 21.52 3.82
N GLY A 225 -15.23 20.88 4.87
CA GLY A 225 -15.92 20.82 6.16
C GLY A 225 -16.90 19.66 6.34
N GLU A 226 -16.80 18.58 5.58
CA GLU A 226 -17.31 17.28 6.06
C GLU A 226 -16.37 16.72 7.14
N ASP A 227 -16.92 16.19 8.25
CA ASP A 227 -16.14 15.47 9.26
C ASP A 227 -16.14 13.99 8.89
N ILE A 228 -14.97 13.45 8.58
CA ILE A 228 -14.85 12.24 7.75
C ILE A 228 -14.64 11.00 8.59
N ASP A 229 -15.58 10.81 9.49
CA ASP A 229 -15.55 9.80 10.53
C ASP A 229 -14.54 10.14 11.63
N PHE A 230 -15.04 10.05 12.87
CA PHE A 230 -14.30 10.20 14.12
C PHE A 230 -13.08 9.27 14.20
N VAL A 231 -12.95 8.30 13.29
CA VAL A 231 -12.02 7.18 13.41
C VAL A 231 -11.23 7.03 12.12
N THR A 232 -9.91 7.20 12.20
CA THR A 232 -8.99 6.68 11.17
C THR A 232 -8.60 5.26 11.55
N SER A 233 -8.78 4.29 10.65
CA SER A 233 -8.36 2.90 10.89
C SER A 233 -7.08 2.56 10.12
N VAL A 234 -6.09 2.02 10.82
CA VAL A 234 -4.81 1.56 10.25
C VAL A 234 -4.63 0.07 10.55
N LEU A 235 -4.27 -0.72 9.53
CA LEU A 235 -3.90 -2.13 9.71
C LEU A 235 -2.38 -2.25 9.82
N LEU A 236 -1.91 -2.74 10.96
CA LEU A 236 -0.52 -3.09 11.24
C LEU A 236 -0.36 -4.60 11.04
N SER A 237 0.27 -5.02 9.95
CA SER A 237 0.53 -6.44 9.65
C SER A 237 1.99 -6.85 9.77
N GLN A 238 2.88 -5.90 10.02
CA GLN A 238 4.33 -6.10 10.12
C GLN A 238 4.81 -5.47 11.43
N PHE A 239 5.41 -6.29 12.27
CA PHE A 239 6.05 -5.84 13.49
C PHE A 239 7.51 -6.27 13.51
N GLU A 240 8.36 -5.35 13.98
CA GLU A 240 9.79 -5.54 14.12
C GLU A 240 10.12 -6.04 15.54
N PRO A 241 11.00 -7.05 15.70
CA PRO A 241 11.40 -7.53 17.01
C PRO A 241 12.26 -6.47 17.72
N VAL A 242 11.85 -6.06 18.93
CA VAL A 242 12.58 -5.08 19.75
C VAL A 242 13.30 -5.73 20.94
N SER A 243 12.76 -6.84 21.45
CA SER A 243 13.44 -7.70 22.43
C SER A 243 12.89 -9.13 22.36
N GLU A 244 13.38 -10.04 23.20
CA GLU A 244 12.95 -11.43 23.19
C GLU A 244 11.43 -11.54 23.45
N GLY A 245 10.68 -11.92 22.42
CA GLY A 245 9.22 -12.07 22.51
C GLY A 245 8.44 -10.76 22.55
N VAL A 246 9.04 -9.62 22.17
CA VAL A 246 8.34 -8.33 22.04
C VAL A 246 8.57 -7.78 20.64
N PHE A 247 7.47 -7.43 19.99
CA PHE A 247 7.44 -6.86 18.65
C PHE A 247 6.83 -5.46 18.69
N SER A 248 7.28 -4.58 17.80
CA SER A 248 6.80 -3.20 17.70
C SER A 248 6.46 -2.82 16.27
N ALA A 249 5.45 -1.98 16.10
CA ALA A 249 5.13 -1.33 14.83
C ALA A 249 4.82 0.14 15.08
N VAL A 250 5.16 1.00 14.11
CA VAL A 250 4.93 2.45 14.21
C VAL A 250 3.92 2.87 13.16
N VAL A 251 2.93 3.66 13.58
CA VAL A 251 2.06 4.44 12.70
C VAL A 251 2.58 5.88 12.73
N PRO A 252 3.27 6.35 11.69
CA PRO A 252 3.74 7.73 11.62
C PRO A 252 2.59 8.73 11.63
N PHE A 253 2.83 9.92 12.17
CA PHE A 253 1.87 11.04 12.17
C PHE A 253 1.25 11.27 10.79
N ASP A 254 2.06 11.31 9.74
CA ASP A 254 1.64 11.56 8.36
C ASP A 254 0.67 10.49 7.80
N VAL A 255 0.56 9.33 8.44
CA VAL A 255 -0.37 8.26 8.03
C VAL A 255 -1.78 8.51 8.56
N HIS A 256 -1.94 9.17 9.71
CA HIS A 256 -3.26 9.40 10.31
C HIS A 256 -3.68 10.86 10.38
N ASP A 257 -2.73 11.81 10.45
CA ASP A 257 -2.95 13.26 10.50
C ASP A 257 -4.00 13.69 11.54
N ARG A 258 -3.95 13.07 12.73
CA ARG A 258 -4.91 13.31 13.85
C ARG A 258 -4.32 14.09 15.03
N GLY A 259 -3.09 14.59 14.90
CA GLY A 259 -2.37 15.26 15.99
C GLY A 259 -1.78 14.27 17.00
N GLN A 260 -1.25 14.81 18.10
CA GLN A 260 -0.63 14.02 19.19
C GLN A 260 -1.62 13.63 20.31
N TYR A 261 -2.78 14.27 20.37
CA TYR A 261 -3.80 14.00 21.40
C TYR A 261 -4.83 13.05 20.84
N LEU A 262 -4.66 11.77 21.12
CA LEU A 262 -5.42 10.70 20.48
C LEU A 262 -6.22 9.90 21.52
N ALA A 263 -7.29 9.26 21.07
CA ALA A 263 -7.88 8.11 21.72
C ALA A 263 -7.75 6.91 20.80
N LEU A 264 -7.30 5.79 21.35
CA LEU A 264 -6.81 4.65 20.58
C LEU A 264 -7.54 3.38 20.98
N GLN A 265 -7.93 2.58 19.99
CA GLN A 265 -8.51 1.25 20.21
C GLN A 265 -7.85 0.26 19.27
N ALA A 266 -7.26 -0.79 19.83
CA ALA A 266 -6.56 -1.82 19.07
C ALA A 266 -7.36 -3.11 19.05
N TYR A 267 -7.47 -3.73 17.86
CA TYR A 267 -8.24 -4.93 17.61
C TYR A 267 -7.39 -5.99 16.89
N SER A 268 -7.65 -7.27 17.15
CA SER A 268 -7.10 -8.38 16.34
C SER A 268 -8.21 -9.23 15.75
N GLY A 269 -8.11 -9.53 14.45
CA GLY A 269 -9.12 -10.28 13.71
C GLY A 269 -10.52 -9.65 13.73
N ASP A 270 -11.56 -10.48 13.69
CA ASP A 270 -12.96 -10.06 13.63
C ASP A 270 -13.52 -9.66 15.03
N LEU A 271 -12.95 -8.60 15.66
CA LEU A 271 -13.60 -7.76 16.71
C LEU A 271 -13.19 -7.94 18.20
N TYR A 272 -12.05 -8.56 18.55
CA TYR A 272 -11.60 -8.51 19.95
C TYR A 272 -10.65 -7.33 20.20
N GLN A 273 -10.99 -6.46 21.15
CA GLN A 273 -10.04 -5.46 21.67
C GLN A 273 -8.89 -6.21 22.34
N VAL A 274 -7.66 -5.92 21.93
CA VAL A 274 -6.46 -6.58 22.46
C VAL A 274 -5.75 -5.64 23.42
N GLY A 275 -5.26 -6.19 24.53
CA GLY A 275 -4.33 -5.50 25.42
C GLY A 275 -2.94 -5.43 24.77
N VAL A 276 -2.78 -4.54 23.80
CA VAL A 276 -1.48 -4.12 23.30
C VAL A 276 -1.01 -2.91 24.11
N ASP A 277 0.30 -2.75 24.21
CA ASP A 277 0.89 -1.56 24.79
C ASP A 277 1.06 -0.50 23.70
N LEU A 278 0.64 0.74 23.98
CA LEU A 278 0.56 1.82 23.01
C LEU A 278 1.28 3.03 23.57
N SER A 279 2.09 3.70 22.77
CA SER A 279 2.65 5.00 23.10
C SER A 279 2.47 5.99 21.97
N VAL A 280 2.34 7.28 22.32
CA VAL A 280 2.23 8.37 21.33
C VAL A 280 3.31 9.40 21.65
N ASP A 281 4.20 9.68 20.70
CA ASP A 281 5.27 10.66 20.92
C ASP A 281 4.80 12.11 20.75
N ALA A 282 5.70 13.07 20.97
CA ALA A 282 5.40 14.50 20.87
C ALA A 282 5.16 14.97 19.43
N GLU A 283 5.53 14.17 18.44
CA GLU A 283 5.26 14.40 17.03
C GLU A 283 3.92 13.78 16.60
N GLY A 284 3.33 12.94 17.46
CA GLY A 284 2.07 12.23 17.23
C GLY A 284 2.24 10.86 16.58
N ASN A 285 3.45 10.32 16.46
CA ASN A 285 3.64 8.96 15.99
C ASN A 285 3.17 7.97 17.07
N ILE A 286 2.46 6.93 16.63
CA ILE A 286 1.93 5.89 17.51
C ILE A 286 2.83 4.66 17.42
N THR A 287 3.37 4.20 18.55
CA THR A 287 4.08 2.92 18.62
C THR A 287 3.20 1.88 19.30
N VAL A 288 3.05 0.73 18.65
CA VAL A 288 2.29 -0.42 19.15
C VAL A 288 3.26 -1.53 19.52
N TYR A 289 3.22 -1.99 20.77
CA TYR A 289 4.01 -3.10 21.29
C TYR A 289 3.12 -4.30 21.61
N GLN A 290 3.56 -5.49 21.21
CA GLN A 290 2.85 -6.74 21.49
C GLN A 290 3.81 -7.93 21.65
N THR A 291 3.30 -9.02 22.21
CA THR A 291 4.09 -10.23 22.54
C THR A 291 4.02 -11.33 21.49
N ASP A 292 3.12 -11.21 20.51
CA ASP A 292 3.05 -12.05 19.33
C ASP A 292 3.16 -11.20 18.05
N ASN A 293 3.39 -11.85 16.91
CA ASN A 293 3.53 -11.16 15.62
C ASN A 293 2.24 -11.35 14.79
N LEU A 294 1.10 -10.98 15.39
CA LEU A 294 -0.21 -11.02 14.72
C LEU A 294 -0.61 -9.63 14.21
N PRO A 295 -1.38 -9.55 13.12
CA PRO A 295 -1.89 -8.26 12.66
C PRO A 295 -2.85 -7.60 13.67
N VAL A 296 -2.73 -6.28 13.79
CA VAL A 296 -3.56 -5.42 14.65
C VAL A 296 -4.21 -4.33 13.80
N SER A 297 -5.51 -4.13 13.96
CA SER A 297 -6.20 -2.95 13.45
C SER A 297 -6.29 -1.91 14.55
N LEU A 298 -5.76 -0.72 14.29
CA LEU A 298 -5.78 0.41 15.20
C LEU A 298 -6.82 1.42 14.73
N SER A 299 -7.78 1.73 15.60
CA SER A 299 -8.73 2.83 15.46
C SER A 299 -8.17 4.05 16.18
N ILE A 300 -8.02 5.14 15.45
CA ILE A 300 -7.37 6.38 15.88
C ILE A 300 -8.41 7.49 15.85
N ILE A 301 -8.68 8.08 17.01
CA ILE A 301 -9.61 9.20 17.17
C ILE A 301 -8.80 10.39 17.66
N GLY A 302 -8.95 11.55 17.04
CA GLY A 302 -8.16 12.72 17.40
C GLY A 302 -8.69 14.00 16.76
N LYS A 303 -7.79 14.92 16.43
CA LYS A 303 -8.15 16.19 15.81
C LYS A 303 -8.83 15.99 14.46
N THR A 304 -9.92 16.71 14.26
CA THR A 304 -10.62 16.84 12.97
C THR A 304 -10.64 18.31 12.55
N LEU A 305 -11.24 18.60 11.39
CA LEU A 305 -11.44 19.98 10.93
C LEU A 305 -12.37 20.78 11.85
N HIS A 306 -13.32 20.10 12.52
CA HIS A 306 -14.35 20.73 13.36
C HIS A 306 -14.17 20.47 14.84
N THR A 307 -13.47 19.41 15.21
CA THR A 307 -13.28 19.02 16.60
C THR A 307 -11.81 19.05 16.96
N THR A 308 -11.49 19.66 18.09
CA THR A 308 -10.16 19.60 18.70
C THR A 308 -10.25 18.76 19.97
N PRO A 309 -9.39 17.75 20.19
CA PRO A 309 -9.37 16.99 21.43
C PRO A 309 -9.20 17.92 22.62
N PHE A 310 -9.94 17.66 23.69
CA PHE A 310 -9.59 18.23 24.98
C PHE A 310 -8.36 17.49 25.52
N HIS A 311 -7.44 18.24 26.11
CA HIS A 311 -6.21 17.71 26.69
C HIS A 311 -5.89 18.47 27.97
N LYS A 312 -5.54 17.73 29.04
CA LYS A 312 -5.06 18.31 30.29
C LYS A 312 -4.14 17.34 31.03
N GLU A 313 -3.05 17.87 31.58
CA GLU A 313 -2.14 17.15 32.47
C GLU A 313 -2.64 17.21 33.91
N TYR A 314 -2.48 16.11 34.62
CA TYR A 314 -2.83 15.93 36.01
C TYR A 314 -1.65 15.36 36.79
N THR A 315 -1.52 15.82 38.02
CA THR A 315 -0.49 15.38 38.95
C THR A 315 -1.05 14.43 40.01
N LEU A 316 -0.16 13.70 40.69
CA LEU A 316 -0.51 12.82 41.82
C LEU A 316 -1.45 13.45 42.86
N SER A 317 -1.34 14.77 43.09
CA SER A 317 -2.11 15.48 44.12
C SER A 317 -3.57 15.77 43.76
N GLU A 318 -3.93 15.63 42.48
CA GLU A 318 -5.28 15.94 41.97
C GLU A 318 -6.22 14.74 42.06
N TRP A 319 -5.69 13.55 42.32
CA TRP A 319 -6.45 12.32 42.50
C TRP A 319 -7.16 12.30 43.87
N VAL A 320 -8.45 11.95 43.86
CA VAL A 320 -9.27 11.84 45.07
C VAL A 320 -9.58 10.37 45.35
N LEU A 321 -9.23 9.89 46.54
CA LEU A 321 -9.54 8.53 46.99
C LEU A 321 -11.05 8.38 47.23
N GLY A 322 -11.69 7.48 46.49
CA GLY A 322 -13.10 7.13 46.59
C GLY A 322 -13.40 6.04 47.63
N GLU A 323 -14.69 5.84 47.90
CA GLU A 323 -15.18 4.82 48.84
C GLU A 323 -14.96 3.38 48.35
N ASP A 324 -14.80 3.21 47.03
CA ASP A 324 -14.46 1.95 46.35
C ASP A 324 -12.97 1.60 46.43
N SER A 325 -12.18 2.36 47.18
CA SER A 325 -10.71 2.23 47.29
C SER A 325 -9.98 2.48 45.97
N MET A 326 -10.61 3.16 45.00
CA MET A 326 -9.95 3.64 43.80
C MET A 326 -9.73 5.16 43.87
N TYR A 327 -8.66 5.62 43.24
CA TYR A 327 -8.39 7.03 43.05
C TYR A 327 -9.15 7.52 41.82
N SER A 328 -9.74 8.71 41.91
CA SER A 328 -10.56 9.26 40.83
C SER A 328 -10.26 10.72 40.50
N ILE A 329 -10.47 11.06 39.23
CA ILE A 329 -10.50 12.44 38.70
C ILE A 329 -11.82 12.60 37.95
N SER A 330 -12.49 13.74 38.16
CA SER A 330 -13.70 14.10 37.41
C SER A 330 -13.39 15.29 36.50
N VAL A 331 -13.75 15.17 35.23
CA VAL A 331 -13.61 16.21 34.21
C VAL A 331 -15.02 16.54 33.70
N PRO A 332 -15.60 17.68 34.12
CA PRO A 332 -16.96 18.05 33.72
C PRO A 332 -17.07 18.42 32.24
N VAL A 333 -18.25 18.24 31.63
CA VAL A 333 -18.53 18.64 30.23
C VAL A 333 -18.34 20.14 30.00
N THR A 334 -18.56 20.96 31.02
CA THR A 334 -18.28 22.40 30.97
C THR A 334 -16.79 22.73 30.84
N GLU A 335 -15.92 21.78 31.18
CA GLU A 335 -14.47 21.89 31.02
C GLU A 335 -14.00 21.30 29.69
N HIS A 336 -14.43 20.07 29.35
CA HIS A 336 -13.94 19.40 28.13
C HIS A 336 -14.72 19.73 26.86
N GLY A 337 -15.98 20.14 26.97
CA GLY A 337 -16.83 20.57 25.86
C GLY A 337 -17.11 19.48 24.82
N LYS A 338 -17.17 18.21 25.25
CA LYS A 338 -17.38 17.04 24.36
C LYS A 338 -18.67 16.31 24.67
N ALA A 339 -19.45 16.00 23.64
CA ALA A 339 -20.59 15.10 23.69
C ALA A 339 -20.19 13.71 23.15
N LEU A 340 -20.74 12.65 23.76
CA LEU A 340 -20.36 11.25 23.49
C LEU A 340 -18.84 11.02 23.59
N PRO A 341 -18.20 11.36 24.73
CA PRO A 341 -16.75 11.35 24.85
C PRO A 341 -16.16 9.94 24.74
N GLN A 342 -15.06 9.83 24.00
CA GLN A 342 -14.07 8.76 24.15
C GLN A 342 -12.86 9.33 24.89
N VAL A 343 -12.30 8.56 25.81
CA VAL A 343 -11.30 9.05 26.75
C VAL A 343 -10.08 8.15 26.71
N GLN A 344 -8.91 8.77 26.72
CA GLN A 344 -7.62 8.10 26.76
C GLN A 344 -6.76 8.70 27.86
N LEU A 345 -6.17 7.84 28.67
CA LEU A 345 -5.21 8.22 29.71
C LEU A 345 -3.80 7.84 29.25
N TYR A 346 -2.87 8.77 29.40
CA TYR A 346 -1.45 8.59 29.12
C TYR A 346 -0.63 8.79 30.39
N SER A 347 0.36 7.94 30.65
CA SER A 347 1.38 8.17 31.68
C SER A 347 2.36 9.26 31.25
N SER A 348 3.21 9.70 32.17
CA SER A 348 4.24 10.72 31.92
C SER A 348 5.29 10.35 30.85
N ASP A 349 5.39 9.06 30.51
CA ASP A 349 6.23 8.54 29.42
C ASP A 349 5.43 8.29 28.13
N ASN A 350 4.23 8.85 28.05
CA ASN A 350 3.28 8.79 26.94
C ASN A 350 2.74 7.40 26.58
N HIS A 351 2.83 6.42 27.48
CA HIS A 351 2.15 5.14 27.28
C HIS A 351 0.68 5.24 27.67
N VAL A 352 -0.17 4.53 26.93
CA VAL A 352 -1.59 4.39 27.24
C VAL A 352 -1.74 3.57 28.52
N VAL A 353 -2.44 4.15 29.49
CA VAL A 353 -2.69 3.51 30.79
C VAL A 353 -4.10 2.93 30.80
N HIS A 354 -4.20 1.67 31.23
CA HIS A 354 -5.50 1.06 31.48
C HIS A 354 -6.15 1.72 32.71
N SER A 355 -7.34 2.27 32.51
CA SER A 355 -8.13 2.93 33.55
C SER A 355 -9.60 2.55 33.39
N GLU A 356 -10.36 2.64 34.49
CA GLU A 356 -11.80 2.56 34.41
C GLU A 356 -12.34 3.95 34.09
N ILE A 357 -13.11 4.05 33.00
CA ILE A 357 -13.71 5.29 32.52
C ILE A 357 -15.22 5.16 32.68
N GLN A 358 -15.82 6.13 33.37
CA GLN A 358 -17.26 6.27 33.48
C GLN A 358 -17.66 7.60 32.83
N VAL A 359 -18.70 7.57 31.99
CA VAL A 359 -19.33 8.74 31.39
C VAL A 359 -20.77 8.78 31.87
N ASP A 360 -21.19 9.88 32.49
CA ASP A 360 -22.56 10.03 32.98
C ASP A 360 -23.52 10.54 31.89
N GLU A 361 -24.80 10.70 32.25
CA GLU A 361 -25.84 11.14 31.31
C GLU A 361 -25.66 12.59 30.82
N ASP A 362 -24.83 13.38 31.52
CA ASP A 362 -24.51 14.77 31.19
C ASP A 362 -23.13 14.87 30.47
N ASP A 363 -22.61 13.74 29.96
CA ASP A 363 -21.31 13.61 29.32
C ASP A 363 -20.11 13.96 30.22
N ASN A 364 -20.25 14.06 31.55
CA ASN A 364 -19.09 14.25 32.43
C ASN A 364 -18.26 12.97 32.48
N VAL A 365 -16.94 13.13 32.47
CA VAL A 365 -15.98 12.03 32.50
C VAL A 365 -15.47 11.82 33.93
N ILE A 366 -15.53 10.58 34.42
CA ILE A 366 -14.92 10.15 35.68
C ILE A 366 -13.90 9.06 35.37
N LEU A 367 -12.64 9.35 35.66
CA LEU A 367 -11.52 8.42 35.53
C LEU A 367 -11.23 7.77 36.87
N LYS A 368 -10.98 6.46 36.87
CA LYS A 368 -10.61 5.72 38.07
C LYS A 368 -9.40 4.81 37.84
N VAL A 369 -8.50 4.79 38.83
CA VAL A 369 -7.27 3.99 38.84
C VAL A 369 -7.02 3.40 40.23
N VAL A 370 -6.26 2.32 40.29
CA VAL A 370 -5.89 1.67 41.57
C VAL A 370 -4.82 2.46 42.31
N GLU A 371 -3.84 3.01 41.59
CA GLU A 371 -2.77 3.84 42.14
C GLU A 371 -2.71 5.18 41.37
N PRO A 372 -2.58 6.32 42.07
CA PRO A 372 -2.51 7.62 41.41
C PRO A 372 -1.19 7.73 40.64
N LEU A 373 -1.24 8.45 39.52
CA LEU A 373 -0.08 8.71 38.66
C LEU A 373 -0.09 10.13 38.11
N ASP A 374 1.08 10.66 37.77
CA ASP A 374 1.17 11.81 36.87
C ASP A 374 0.76 11.35 35.47
N CYS A 375 -0.19 12.05 34.86
CA CYS A 375 -0.83 11.60 33.62
C CYS A 375 -1.32 12.76 32.74
N SER A 376 -1.55 12.46 31.48
CA SER A 376 -2.27 13.30 30.53
C SER A 376 -3.60 12.64 30.17
N VAL A 377 -4.67 13.42 30.23
CA VAL A 377 -6.02 12.99 29.86
C VAL A 377 -6.36 13.63 28.52
N VAL A 378 -6.76 12.79 27.57
CA VAL A 378 -7.29 13.20 26.28
C VAL A 378 -8.76 12.80 26.18
N ILE A 379 -9.62 13.75 25.81
CA ILE A 379 -11.06 13.51 25.58
C ILE A 379 -11.41 13.98 24.17
N VAL A 380 -11.95 13.06 23.38
CA VAL A 380 -12.41 13.28 22.01
C VAL A 380 -13.90 13.02 21.91
N GLY A 381 -14.58 13.68 20.97
CA GLY A 381 -16.03 13.60 20.81
C GLY A 381 -16.57 14.79 20.02
N TYR A 382 -17.88 14.81 19.82
CA TYR A 382 -18.56 15.95 19.19
C TYR A 382 -18.38 17.19 20.07
N ASN A 383 -18.32 18.39 19.49
CA ASN A 383 -18.41 19.58 20.33
C ASN A 383 -19.83 19.64 20.93
N ALA A 384 -19.91 19.73 22.26
CA ALA A 384 -21.16 19.78 23.02
C ALA A 384 -21.90 21.12 22.87
#